data_AF-A0A512MFH6-F1
#
_entry.id   AF-A0A512MFH6-F1
#
_cell.length_a   1.000
_cell.length_b   1.000
_cell.length_c   1.000
_cell.angle_alpha   90.00
_cell.angle_beta   90.00
_cell.angle_gamma   90.00
#
_symmetry.space_group_name_H-M   'P 1'
#
loop_
_entity.id
_entity.type
_entity.pdbx_description
1 polymer ?
#
loop_
_entity_poly.entity_id
_entity_poly.type
_entity_poly.pdbx_seq_one_letter_code
_entity_poly.pdbx_strand_id
1 'polypeptide(L)'
;MEKWEKSIRALAQKHWSSTDGDSSGSSFGYPPDHDPDAERIIKHQIGGDTAIVETEIKKQSYPTFYEYRLKLVNGDWRIESNAMFFDREDEVLDEKKTRSLLEKTSFAPKLPPHDEGDEPNCEVLFEEGKVVKGTLMQKAEPIKVVKAGKLSLPSGMIIARDFGYAPDDAVPLSLRVKPGEYEVDACMLEGRVAAIRVVFGKSDKKPFHYRQAITVDNGSSVIGVDAGNVAICDALSFMQRSKRNHEREYQDWVKITTARTQSLPDITFLKLGASESNTAVVSGSGYGDGGYPSYWVVDADNELVAFIIDFQIAAEQLYRSVKVPWVSGCNGVIHQEDGLSVEVIRGSSIKVTGEQISEVRWLDSAGAVVFSGDQSSHSISSDNENTFGVDSTKLDGKASQMEILIYTGFRNNR
;
A
#
# COMPACT_ATOMS: atom_id res chain seq x y z
N MET A 1 20.60 28.35 -7.72
CA MET A 1 19.14 28.19 -7.87
C MET A 1 18.59 29.06 -8.98
N GLU A 2 18.59 30.39 -8.88
CA GLU A 2 18.00 31.28 -9.90
C GLU A 2 18.50 31.07 -11.35
N LYS A 3 19.82 30.90 -11.57
CA LYS A 3 20.37 30.59 -12.90
C LYS A 3 19.90 29.24 -13.45
N TRP A 4 19.76 28.24 -12.57
CA TRP A 4 19.30 26.89 -12.94
C TRP A 4 17.83 26.93 -13.32
N GLU A 5 16.98 27.53 -12.48
CA GLU A 5 15.55 27.72 -12.74
C GLU A 5 15.31 28.48 -14.06
N LYS A 6 16.11 29.51 -14.34
CA LYS A 6 16.05 30.24 -15.61
C LYS A 6 16.39 29.36 -16.81
N SER A 7 17.43 28.52 -16.71
CA SER A 7 17.82 27.58 -17.77
C SER A 7 16.74 26.51 -18.00
N ILE A 8 16.17 25.94 -16.94
CA ILE A 8 15.08 24.97 -17.03
C ILE A 8 13.86 25.59 -17.69
N ARG A 9 13.41 26.78 -17.24
CA ARG A 9 12.27 27.47 -17.87
C ARG A 9 12.49 27.76 -19.35
N ALA A 10 13.71 28.13 -19.76
CA ALA A 10 14.02 28.35 -21.17
C ALA A 10 13.97 27.05 -21.99
N LEU A 11 14.41 25.93 -21.41
CA LEU A 11 14.28 24.60 -22.00
C LEU A 11 12.79 24.20 -22.12
N ALA A 12 12.01 24.39 -21.05
CA ALA A 12 10.58 24.15 -21.00
C ALA A 12 9.84 24.88 -22.13
N GLN A 13 10.04 26.20 -22.22
CA GLN A 13 9.41 27.05 -23.24
C GLN A 13 9.78 26.64 -24.67
N LYS A 14 10.98 26.09 -24.86
CA LYS A 14 11.45 25.65 -26.17
C LYS A 14 10.89 24.29 -26.56
N HIS A 15 10.80 23.34 -25.64
CA HIS A 15 10.53 21.95 -25.99
C HIS A 15 9.12 21.48 -25.65
N TRP A 16 8.44 22.13 -24.70
CA TRP A 16 7.13 21.70 -24.21
C TRP A 16 5.98 22.51 -24.80
N SER A 17 4.78 21.92 -24.88
CA SER A 17 3.57 22.61 -25.33
C SER A 17 2.98 23.54 -24.26
N SER A 18 3.32 23.28 -22.99
CA SER A 18 3.01 24.10 -21.82
C SER A 18 4.19 24.11 -20.85
N THR A 19 4.43 25.23 -20.17
CA THR A 19 5.45 25.34 -19.11
C THR A 19 5.08 24.58 -17.84
N ASP A 20 3.81 24.21 -17.66
CA ASP A 20 3.32 23.46 -16.50
C ASP A 20 3.57 21.94 -16.63
N GLY A 21 3.91 21.47 -17.83
CA GLY A 21 4.23 20.05 -18.09
C GLY A 21 5.66 19.67 -17.71
N ASP A 22 6.54 20.65 -17.47
CA ASP A 22 7.96 20.40 -17.20
C ASP A 22 8.24 20.17 -15.71
N SER A 23 8.45 18.89 -15.34
CA SER A 23 8.88 18.47 -13.99
C SER A 23 10.41 18.43 -13.82
N SER A 24 11.21 18.82 -14.83
CA SER A 24 12.67 18.71 -14.78
C SER A 24 13.35 19.65 -13.79
N GLY A 25 12.63 20.66 -13.28
CA GLY A 25 13.14 21.61 -12.29
C GLY A 25 13.53 20.96 -10.95
N SER A 26 12.97 19.79 -10.64
CA SER A 26 13.21 19.03 -9.41
C SER A 26 14.03 17.75 -9.60
N SER A 27 14.37 17.37 -10.84
CA SER A 27 15.04 16.11 -11.15
C SER A 27 16.55 16.27 -11.19
N PHE A 28 17.22 15.92 -10.09
CA PHE A 28 18.68 15.84 -9.99
C PHE A 28 19.12 14.36 -9.95
N GLY A 29 19.20 13.72 -11.12
CA GLY A 29 19.68 12.34 -11.27
C GLY A 29 21.12 12.29 -11.80
N TYR A 30 21.95 11.39 -11.25
CA TYR A 30 23.20 10.97 -11.86
C TYR A 30 23.25 9.42 -11.90
N PRO A 31 23.47 8.80 -13.08
CA PRO A 31 23.56 9.42 -14.40
C PRO A 31 22.24 10.10 -14.83
N PRO A 32 22.25 10.98 -15.85
CA PRO A 32 21.02 11.59 -16.33
C PRO A 32 20.06 10.51 -16.86
N ASP A 33 18.77 10.70 -16.55
CA ASP A 33 17.68 9.80 -16.96
C ASP A 33 17.57 9.70 -18.48
N HIS A 34 17.85 10.79 -19.18
CA HIS A 34 17.90 10.85 -20.65
C HIS A 34 19.34 11.01 -21.15
N ASP A 35 19.67 10.33 -22.24
CA ASP A 35 20.99 10.41 -22.86
C ASP A 35 20.91 10.17 -24.37
N PRO A 36 21.16 11.20 -25.18
CA PRO A 36 20.99 11.12 -26.62
C PRO A 36 21.90 10.09 -27.30
N ASP A 37 23.02 9.70 -26.67
CA ASP A 37 23.93 8.70 -27.22
C ASP A 37 23.49 7.26 -26.88
N ALA A 38 22.72 7.09 -25.80
CA ALA A 38 22.25 5.79 -25.31
C ALA A 38 20.77 5.51 -25.59
N GLU A 39 19.97 6.56 -25.75
CA GLU A 39 18.51 6.51 -25.94
C GLU A 39 18.15 6.33 -27.41
N ARG A 40 17.33 5.32 -27.70
CA ARG A 40 16.96 4.96 -29.08
C ARG A 40 15.46 4.99 -29.25
N ILE A 41 14.99 5.63 -30.32
CA ILE A 41 13.59 5.57 -30.72
C ILE A 41 13.28 4.13 -31.18
N ILE A 42 12.31 3.50 -30.53
CA ILE A 42 11.88 2.13 -30.84
C ILE A 42 10.51 2.07 -31.48
N LYS A 43 9.67 3.10 -31.28
CA LYS A 43 8.33 3.20 -31.90
C LYS A 43 7.97 4.66 -32.07
N HIS A 44 7.19 4.96 -33.11
CA HIS A 44 6.51 6.25 -33.22
C HIS A 44 5.18 6.08 -33.97
N GLN A 45 4.22 6.93 -33.64
CA GLN A 45 2.91 7.00 -34.29
C GLN A 45 2.48 8.46 -34.39
N ILE A 46 2.01 8.87 -35.57
CA ILE A 46 1.49 10.23 -35.81
C ILE A 46 0.00 10.13 -36.11
N GLY A 47 -0.80 10.97 -35.45
CA GLY A 47 -2.24 11.10 -35.63
C GLY A 47 -2.66 12.56 -35.66
N GLY A 48 -2.82 13.13 -36.86
CA GLY A 48 -3.20 14.53 -37.03
C GLY A 48 -2.14 15.48 -36.46
N ASP A 49 -2.53 16.26 -35.46
CA ASP A 49 -1.68 17.20 -34.71
C ASP A 49 -1.08 16.59 -33.44
N THR A 50 -1.19 15.27 -33.25
CA THR A 50 -0.59 14.54 -32.12
C THR A 50 0.37 13.46 -32.59
N ALA A 51 1.37 13.15 -31.78
CA ALA A 51 2.26 12.01 -32.01
C ALA A 51 2.65 11.35 -30.70
N ILE A 52 2.95 10.05 -30.75
CA ILE A 52 3.55 9.29 -29.66
C ILE A 52 4.91 8.81 -30.15
N VAL A 53 5.96 9.07 -29.39
CA VAL A 53 7.32 8.57 -29.64
C VAL A 53 7.73 7.74 -28.44
N GLU A 54 8.20 6.54 -28.68
CA GLU A 54 8.73 5.66 -27.64
C GLU A 54 10.23 5.49 -27.81
N THR A 55 10.95 5.61 -26.71
CA THR A 55 12.39 5.40 -26.65
C THR A 55 12.77 4.31 -25.65
N GLU A 56 13.96 3.74 -25.83
CA GLU A 56 14.56 2.74 -24.95
C GLU A 56 15.97 3.18 -24.56
N ILE A 57 16.32 3.05 -23.28
CA ILE A 57 17.67 3.24 -22.74
C ILE A 57 18.14 1.93 -22.08
N LYS A 58 19.31 1.43 -22.50
CA LYS A 58 19.95 0.22 -21.94
C LYS A 58 21.20 0.57 -21.13
N LYS A 59 21.02 1.29 -20.01
CA LYS A 59 22.13 1.71 -19.15
C LYS A 59 22.33 0.86 -17.90
N GLN A 60 21.29 0.16 -17.44
CA GLN A 60 21.30 -0.64 -16.22
C GLN A 60 21.03 -2.13 -16.53
N SER A 61 20.87 -2.95 -15.49
CA SER A 61 20.49 -4.37 -15.58
C SER A 61 19.18 -4.59 -16.33
N TYR A 62 18.32 -3.57 -16.40
CA TYR A 62 17.03 -3.59 -17.06
C TYR A 62 16.89 -2.40 -18.03
N PRO A 63 16.22 -2.58 -19.18
CA PRO A 63 15.90 -1.47 -20.06
C PRO A 63 14.86 -0.55 -19.42
N THR A 64 15.00 0.75 -19.66
CA THR A 64 13.98 1.76 -19.34
C THR A 64 13.35 2.24 -20.63
N PHE A 65 12.03 2.44 -20.62
CA PHE A 65 11.27 2.93 -21.76
C PHE A 65 10.68 4.30 -21.44
N TYR A 66 10.71 5.23 -22.39
CA TYR A 66 10.00 6.50 -22.26
C TYR A 66 8.97 6.65 -23.36
N GLU A 67 7.80 7.15 -23.00
CA GLU A 67 6.75 7.56 -23.94
C GLU A 67 6.63 9.07 -23.93
N TYR A 68 6.88 9.69 -25.07
CA TYR A 68 6.66 11.10 -25.31
C TYR A 68 5.37 11.28 -26.09
N ARG A 69 4.43 12.02 -25.51
CA ARG A 69 3.26 12.53 -26.23
C ARG A 69 3.61 13.91 -26.73
N LEU A 70 3.48 14.10 -28.03
CA LEU A 70 3.84 15.32 -28.73
C LEU A 70 2.60 15.95 -29.35
N LYS A 71 2.61 17.28 -29.42
CA LYS A 71 1.58 18.08 -30.09
C LYS A 71 2.22 19.02 -31.11
N LEU A 72 1.61 19.13 -32.27
CA LEU A 72 2.06 20.03 -33.33
C LEU A 72 1.60 21.45 -33.01
N VAL A 73 2.53 22.32 -32.65
CA VAL A 73 2.28 23.72 -32.30
C VAL A 73 3.04 24.63 -33.26
N ASN A 74 2.30 25.40 -34.07
CA ASN A 74 2.88 26.30 -35.08
C ASN A 74 3.87 25.63 -36.04
N GLY A 75 3.60 24.39 -36.44
CA GLY A 75 4.44 23.61 -37.36
C GLY A 75 5.65 22.93 -36.72
N ASP A 76 5.77 22.96 -35.39
CA ASP A 76 6.84 22.29 -34.65
C ASP A 76 6.25 21.32 -33.60
N TRP A 77 6.87 20.15 -33.44
CA TRP A 77 6.41 19.16 -32.45
C TRP A 77 6.93 19.55 -31.06
N ARG A 78 6.00 19.71 -30.12
CA ARG A 78 6.30 20.04 -28.72
C ARG A 78 5.91 18.88 -27.82
N ILE A 79 6.68 18.63 -26.77
CA ILE A 79 6.38 17.64 -25.74
C ILE A 79 5.18 18.12 -24.94
N GLU A 80 4.10 17.36 -24.97
CA GLU A 80 2.92 17.59 -24.14
C GLU A 80 3.06 16.86 -22.81
N SER A 81 3.57 15.63 -22.84
CA SER A 81 3.91 14.84 -21.65
C SER A 81 5.02 13.84 -21.95
N ASN A 82 5.78 13.45 -20.93
CA ASN A 82 6.59 12.25 -20.96
C ASN A 82 6.17 11.30 -19.81
N ALA A 83 6.36 10.00 -20.02
CA ALA A 83 6.16 8.98 -18.99
C ALA A 83 7.29 7.95 -19.08
N MET A 84 7.73 7.45 -17.93
CA MET A 84 8.74 6.40 -17.81
C MET A 84 8.07 5.07 -17.49
N PHE A 85 8.56 4.00 -18.11
CA PHE A 85 8.10 2.62 -17.88
C PHE A 85 9.30 1.68 -17.75
N PHE A 86 9.13 0.61 -16.98
CA PHE A 86 10.11 -0.47 -16.88
C PHE A 86 9.73 -1.69 -17.73
N ASP A 87 8.54 -1.66 -18.32
CA ASP A 87 8.01 -2.73 -19.17
C ASP A 87 7.71 -2.24 -20.60
N ARG A 88 7.77 -3.17 -21.54
CA ARG A 88 7.40 -2.91 -22.94
C ARG A 88 5.89 -2.88 -23.12
N GLU A 89 5.42 -2.11 -24.12
CA GLU A 89 3.98 -2.06 -24.43
C GLU A 89 3.46 -3.38 -25.02
N ASP A 90 4.31 -4.12 -25.72
CA ASP A 90 3.97 -5.37 -26.39
C ASP A 90 4.15 -6.63 -25.53
N GLU A 91 4.39 -6.47 -24.22
CA GLU A 91 4.41 -7.61 -23.31
C GLU A 91 3.01 -8.24 -23.23
N VAL A 92 2.92 -9.50 -23.65
CA VAL A 92 1.65 -10.23 -23.75
C VAL A 92 1.23 -10.73 -22.37
N LEU A 93 0.00 -10.43 -21.98
CA LEU A 93 -0.60 -10.96 -20.77
C LEU A 93 -0.68 -12.48 -20.85
N ASP A 94 -0.33 -13.17 -19.75
CA ASP A 94 -0.58 -14.60 -19.64
C ASP A 94 -2.08 -14.85 -19.39
N GLU A 95 -2.84 -14.86 -20.49
CA GLU A 95 -4.29 -15.11 -20.47
C GLU A 95 -4.63 -16.46 -19.84
N LYS A 96 -3.76 -17.47 -19.99
CA LYS A 96 -3.99 -18.81 -19.45
C LYS A 96 -3.84 -18.80 -17.93
N LYS A 97 -2.78 -18.17 -17.39
CA LYS A 97 -2.61 -17.95 -15.95
C LYS A 97 -3.77 -17.15 -15.39
N THR A 98 -4.14 -16.05 -16.04
CA THR A 98 -5.26 -15.19 -15.64
C THR A 98 -6.56 -15.98 -15.55
N ARG A 99 -6.93 -16.72 -16.61
CA ARG A 99 -8.13 -17.56 -16.63
C ARG A 99 -8.10 -18.61 -15.53
N SER A 100 -6.98 -19.30 -15.36
CA SER A 100 -6.80 -20.34 -14.33
C SER A 100 -7.00 -19.80 -12.91
N LEU A 101 -6.56 -18.58 -12.62
CA LEU A 101 -6.79 -17.94 -11.31
C LEU A 101 -8.26 -17.55 -11.12
N LEU A 102 -8.88 -16.95 -12.12
CA LEU A 102 -10.28 -16.53 -12.06
C LEU A 102 -11.24 -17.73 -11.90
N GLU A 103 -10.96 -18.84 -12.58
CA GLU A 103 -11.76 -20.08 -12.49
C GLU A 103 -11.74 -20.75 -11.10
N LYS A 104 -10.75 -20.43 -10.26
CA LYS A 104 -10.66 -20.95 -8.88
C LYS A 104 -11.57 -20.19 -7.89
N THR A 105 -12.11 -19.04 -8.27
CA THR A 105 -13.06 -18.30 -7.42
C THR A 105 -14.38 -19.07 -7.26
N SER A 106 -15.00 -19.02 -6.09
CA SER A 106 -16.22 -19.77 -5.76
C SER A 106 -17.26 -18.90 -5.07
N PHE A 107 -18.55 -19.17 -5.29
CA PHE A 107 -19.63 -18.53 -4.52
C PHE A 107 -19.75 -19.09 -3.09
N ALA A 108 -19.10 -20.22 -2.82
CA ALA A 108 -19.12 -20.89 -1.53
C ALA A 108 -17.75 -21.53 -1.22
N PRO A 109 -16.65 -20.74 -1.18
CA PRO A 109 -15.37 -21.24 -0.72
C PRO A 109 -15.46 -21.52 0.78
N LYS A 110 -14.56 -22.38 1.27
CA LYS A 110 -14.35 -22.50 2.71
C LYS A 110 -13.64 -21.23 3.18
N LEU A 111 -14.33 -20.41 3.96
CA LEU A 111 -13.75 -19.22 4.56
C LEU A 111 -13.09 -19.60 5.90
N PRO A 112 -11.78 -19.39 6.07
CA PRO A 112 -11.12 -19.67 7.35
C PRO A 112 -11.74 -18.82 8.47
N PRO A 113 -12.04 -19.43 9.63
CA PRO A 113 -12.32 -18.65 10.83
C PRO A 113 -11.04 -17.96 11.31
N HIS A 114 -11.19 -17.00 12.21
CA HIS A 114 -10.07 -16.53 13.02
C HIS A 114 -9.76 -17.54 14.12
N ASP A 115 -8.53 -17.47 14.64
CA ASP A 115 -8.20 -18.11 15.91
C ASP A 115 -9.10 -17.53 17.02
N GLU A 116 -9.35 -18.34 18.06
CA GLU A 116 -10.25 -17.93 19.15
C GLU A 116 -9.69 -16.70 19.87
N GLY A 117 -10.49 -15.63 19.95
CA GLY A 117 -10.06 -14.33 20.49
C GLY A 117 -9.58 -13.35 19.42
N ASP A 118 -9.35 -13.82 18.19
CA ASP A 118 -8.83 -13.03 17.07
C ASP A 118 -9.90 -12.60 16.05
N GLU A 119 -11.20 -12.59 16.41
CA GLU A 119 -12.24 -12.01 15.56
C GLU A 119 -12.35 -10.49 15.77
N PRO A 120 -12.05 -9.65 14.77
CA PRO A 120 -12.14 -8.19 14.89
C PRO A 120 -13.61 -7.74 14.92
N ASN A 121 -13.95 -6.73 15.73
CA ASN A 121 -15.29 -6.14 15.67
C ASN A 121 -15.36 -4.96 14.69
N CYS A 122 -15.26 -5.21 13.37
CA CYS A 122 -15.21 -4.12 12.39
C CYS A 122 -16.52 -3.30 12.27
N GLU A 123 -17.66 -3.80 12.75
CA GLU A 123 -18.92 -3.03 12.77
C GLU A 123 -18.79 -1.74 13.57
N VAL A 124 -17.93 -1.72 14.60
CA VAL A 124 -17.63 -0.52 15.39
C VAL A 124 -17.12 0.63 14.50
N LEU A 125 -16.47 0.31 13.38
CA LEU A 125 -15.92 1.27 12.42
C LEU A 125 -16.99 1.85 11.48
N PHE A 126 -18.21 1.33 11.50
CA PHE A 126 -19.30 1.81 10.65
C PHE A 126 -20.52 2.28 11.46
N GLU A 127 -20.32 2.54 12.75
CA GLU A 127 -21.28 3.20 13.65
C GLU A 127 -20.93 4.70 13.77
N GLU A 128 -21.66 5.56 13.05
CA GLU A 128 -21.45 7.02 13.06
C GLU A 128 -21.31 7.59 14.48
N GLY A 129 -20.24 8.36 14.73
CA GLY A 129 -19.99 9.02 16.01
C GLY A 129 -19.41 8.11 17.09
N LYS A 130 -19.21 6.81 16.82
CA LYS A 130 -18.54 5.90 17.74
C LYS A 130 -17.12 6.38 18.00
N VAL A 131 -16.74 6.42 19.28
CA VAL A 131 -15.41 6.86 19.69
C VAL A 131 -14.46 5.66 19.69
N VAL A 132 -13.39 5.76 18.91
CA VAL A 132 -12.31 4.76 18.82
C VAL A 132 -10.97 5.44 19.01
N LYS A 133 -9.96 4.68 19.46
CA LYS A 133 -8.60 5.19 19.64
C LYS A 133 -7.84 5.10 18.31
N GLY A 134 -7.41 6.24 17.77
CA GLY A 134 -6.55 6.27 16.59
C GLY A 134 -5.14 5.76 16.87
N THR A 135 -4.46 5.27 15.85
CA THR A 135 -3.09 4.74 15.97
C THR A 135 -2.01 5.83 15.93
N LEU A 136 -2.25 6.94 15.22
CA LEU A 136 -1.28 8.03 15.07
C LEU A 136 -1.25 8.95 16.29
N MET A 137 -2.38 9.56 16.64
CA MET A 137 -2.41 10.49 17.78
C MET A 137 -2.59 9.77 19.11
N GLN A 138 -2.90 8.47 19.09
CA GLN A 138 -3.25 7.68 20.28
C GLN A 138 -4.40 8.30 21.09
N LYS A 139 -5.23 9.10 20.41
CA LYS A 139 -6.37 9.81 20.98
C LYS A 139 -7.66 9.11 20.60
N ALA A 140 -8.61 9.15 21.53
CA ALA A 140 -9.96 8.69 21.29
C ALA A 140 -10.74 9.79 20.57
N GLU A 141 -11.20 9.53 19.35
CA GLU A 141 -11.96 10.46 18.54
C GLU A 141 -13.20 9.77 17.94
N PRO A 142 -14.30 10.52 17.70
CA PRO A 142 -15.47 9.97 17.03
C PRO A 142 -15.17 9.70 15.56
N ILE A 143 -15.58 8.53 15.07
CA ILE A 143 -15.52 8.20 13.65
C ILE A 143 -16.66 8.90 12.90
N LYS A 144 -16.41 9.14 11.60
CA LYS A 144 -17.42 9.59 10.64
C LYS A 144 -17.53 8.58 9.51
N VAL A 145 -18.73 8.13 9.22
CA VAL A 145 -19.04 7.20 8.14
C VAL A 145 -19.50 7.98 6.91
N VAL A 146 -18.82 7.75 5.78
CA VAL A 146 -19.09 8.41 4.51
C VAL A 146 -19.59 7.39 3.49
N LYS A 147 -20.72 7.68 2.86
CA LYS A 147 -21.16 6.97 1.64
C LYS A 147 -20.30 7.44 0.48
N ALA A 148 -19.29 6.64 0.12
CA ALA A 148 -18.25 7.06 -0.82
C ALA A 148 -18.72 7.00 -2.27
N GLY A 149 -19.53 6.01 -2.63
CA GLY A 149 -20.04 5.83 -3.98
C GLY A 149 -20.36 4.38 -4.30
N LYS A 150 -20.37 4.04 -5.59
CA LYS A 150 -20.68 2.69 -6.09
C LYS A 150 -19.52 2.07 -6.84
N LEU A 151 -19.22 0.83 -6.51
CA LEU A 151 -18.27 -0.04 -7.21
C LEU A 151 -19.03 -1.02 -8.10
N SER A 152 -18.68 -1.07 -9.37
CA SER A 152 -19.21 -2.04 -10.34
C SER A 152 -18.32 -3.28 -10.37
N LEU A 153 -18.92 -4.45 -10.15
CA LEU A 153 -18.26 -5.75 -10.17
C LEU A 153 -18.92 -6.64 -11.24
N PRO A 154 -18.73 -6.36 -12.54
CA PRO A 154 -19.39 -7.10 -13.62
C PRO A 154 -18.98 -8.58 -13.67
N SER A 155 -17.79 -8.93 -13.17
CA SER A 155 -17.36 -10.34 -13.09
C SER A 155 -17.80 -11.01 -11.78
N GLY A 156 -18.10 -10.21 -10.75
CA GLY A 156 -18.33 -10.66 -9.38
C GLY A 156 -17.08 -11.18 -8.66
N MET A 157 -15.91 -11.14 -9.31
CA MET A 157 -14.63 -11.55 -8.72
C MET A 157 -13.90 -10.30 -8.24
N ILE A 158 -13.30 -10.36 -7.05
CA ILE A 158 -12.71 -9.20 -6.38
C ILE A 158 -11.21 -9.39 -6.23
N ILE A 159 -10.44 -8.33 -6.47
CA ILE A 159 -9.05 -8.17 -6.03
C ILE A 159 -9.00 -7.05 -5.00
N ALA A 160 -8.23 -7.25 -3.93
CA ALA A 160 -7.89 -6.22 -2.99
C ALA A 160 -6.36 -6.18 -2.82
N ARG A 161 -5.72 -5.06 -3.18
CA ARG A 161 -4.25 -4.93 -3.15
C ARG A 161 -3.81 -3.47 -3.21
N ASP A 162 -2.52 -3.20 -2.98
CA ASP A 162 -1.93 -1.92 -3.36
C ASP A 162 -2.05 -1.68 -4.87
N PHE A 163 -2.56 -0.50 -5.26
CA PHE A 163 -2.73 -0.11 -6.66
C PHE A 163 -1.41 0.21 -7.38
N GLY A 164 -0.29 0.31 -6.69
CA GLY A 164 1.03 0.46 -7.30
C GLY A 164 1.59 -0.85 -7.88
N TYR A 165 1.02 -2.00 -7.51
CA TYR A 165 1.49 -3.28 -8.01
C TYR A 165 0.84 -3.70 -9.33
N ALA A 166 1.66 -4.26 -10.22
CA ALA A 166 1.30 -4.66 -11.57
C ALA A 166 0.15 -5.69 -11.65
N PRO A 167 -0.57 -5.79 -12.79
CA PRO A 167 -1.69 -6.72 -12.91
C PRO A 167 -1.35 -8.22 -13.00
N ASP A 168 -0.12 -8.56 -13.39
CA ASP A 168 0.30 -9.92 -13.79
C ASP A 168 0.58 -10.88 -12.63
N ASP A 169 0.87 -10.35 -11.45
CA ASP A 169 1.00 -11.09 -10.20
C ASP A 169 -0.27 -11.03 -9.33
N ALA A 170 -1.33 -10.37 -9.82
CA ALA A 170 -2.56 -10.21 -9.06
C ALA A 170 -3.26 -11.56 -8.83
N VAL A 171 -3.79 -11.74 -7.62
CA VAL A 171 -4.53 -12.94 -7.26
C VAL A 171 -5.91 -12.53 -6.73
N PRO A 172 -7.02 -13.06 -7.29
CA PRO A 172 -8.36 -12.74 -6.81
C PRO A 172 -8.63 -13.37 -5.44
N LEU A 173 -9.52 -12.74 -4.69
CA LEU A 173 -10.10 -13.31 -3.49
C LEU A 173 -10.87 -14.60 -3.82
N SER A 174 -10.83 -15.57 -2.91
CA SER A 174 -11.43 -16.89 -3.10
C SER A 174 -12.95 -16.85 -3.25
N LEU A 175 -13.62 -15.92 -2.57
CA LEU A 175 -15.07 -15.72 -2.67
C LEU A 175 -15.40 -14.75 -3.81
N ARG A 176 -16.29 -15.19 -4.69
CA ARG A 176 -16.95 -14.34 -5.69
C ARG A 176 -18.37 -13.99 -5.24
N VAL A 177 -18.79 -12.78 -5.59
CA VAL A 177 -20.12 -12.24 -5.36
C VAL A 177 -20.95 -12.30 -6.63
N LYS A 178 -22.24 -12.00 -6.53
CA LYS A 178 -23.08 -11.83 -7.72
C LYS A 178 -22.54 -10.65 -8.54
N PRO A 179 -22.56 -10.69 -9.88
CA PRO A 179 -22.29 -9.51 -10.66
C PRO A 179 -23.27 -8.37 -10.34
N GLY A 180 -22.78 -7.13 -10.21
CA GLY A 180 -23.63 -5.99 -9.92
C GLY A 180 -22.89 -4.72 -9.50
N GLU A 181 -23.66 -3.70 -9.12
CA GLU A 181 -23.15 -2.48 -8.49
C GLU A 181 -23.38 -2.54 -6.98
N TYR A 182 -22.37 -2.16 -6.21
CA TYR A 182 -22.35 -2.25 -4.77
C TYR A 182 -21.97 -0.93 -4.13
N GLU A 183 -22.65 -0.58 -3.05
CA GLU A 183 -22.33 0.62 -2.27
C GLU A 183 -21.00 0.44 -1.56
N VAL A 184 -20.22 1.52 -1.51
CA VAL A 184 -18.96 1.61 -0.78
C VAL A 184 -19.08 2.63 0.33
N ASP A 185 -18.81 2.18 1.55
CA ASP A 185 -18.73 3.01 2.75
C ASP A 185 -17.27 3.20 3.14
N ALA A 186 -16.96 4.36 3.72
CA ALA A 186 -15.66 4.66 4.30
C ALA A 186 -15.81 5.14 5.74
N CYS A 187 -15.01 4.58 6.63
CA CYS A 187 -14.82 5.10 7.98
C CYS A 187 -13.72 6.16 7.96
N MET A 188 -14.00 7.33 8.51
CA MET A 188 -13.04 8.42 8.65
C MET A 188 -12.69 8.62 10.13
N LEU A 189 -11.39 8.72 10.42
CA LEU A 189 -10.84 9.02 11.74
C LEU A 189 -9.62 9.94 11.55
N GLU A 190 -9.47 10.98 12.39
CA GLU A 190 -8.34 11.93 12.30
C GLU A 190 -8.15 12.54 10.89
N GLY A 191 -9.25 12.70 10.14
CA GLY A 191 -9.24 13.21 8.76
C GLY A 191 -8.75 12.22 7.69
N ARG A 192 -8.58 10.93 8.04
CA ARG A 192 -8.05 9.88 7.16
C ARG A 192 -9.03 8.72 7.05
N VAL A 193 -8.87 7.88 6.03
CA VAL A 193 -9.65 6.65 5.90
C VAL A 193 -9.12 5.62 6.90
N ALA A 194 -9.99 5.14 7.79
CA ALA A 194 -9.72 4.14 8.83
C ALA A 194 -10.20 2.74 8.46
N ALA A 195 -11.21 2.66 7.59
CA ALA A 195 -11.64 1.41 6.96
C ALA A 195 -12.47 1.71 5.71
N ILE A 196 -12.53 0.73 4.80
CA ILE A 196 -13.42 0.75 3.63
C ILE A 196 -14.26 -0.51 3.61
N ARG A 197 -15.53 -0.40 3.23
CA ARG A 197 -16.47 -1.52 3.15
C ARG A 197 -17.27 -1.50 1.86
N VAL A 198 -17.29 -2.64 1.17
CA VAL A 198 -18.22 -2.91 0.05
C VAL A 198 -19.42 -3.69 0.60
N VAL A 199 -20.62 -3.19 0.37
CA VAL A 199 -21.87 -3.74 0.94
C VAL A 199 -22.58 -4.62 -0.09
N PHE A 200 -22.72 -5.92 0.18
CA PHE A 200 -23.40 -6.88 -0.70
C PHE A 200 -24.85 -7.15 -0.31
N GLY A 201 -25.20 -6.97 0.96
CA GLY A 201 -26.52 -7.22 1.50
C GLY A 201 -26.82 -6.37 2.74
N LYS A 202 -28.09 -6.30 3.11
CA LYS A 202 -28.52 -5.73 4.39
C LYS A 202 -29.01 -6.88 5.27
N SER A 203 -28.47 -6.99 6.48
CA SER A 203 -28.92 -7.95 7.49
C SER A 203 -28.96 -7.28 8.86
N ASP A 204 -29.95 -7.63 9.66
CA ASP A 204 -30.11 -7.27 11.07
C ASP A 204 -29.82 -8.47 12.00
N LYS A 205 -29.44 -9.62 11.43
CA LYS A 205 -29.22 -10.88 12.15
C LYS A 205 -27.83 -10.94 12.79
N LYS A 206 -27.75 -10.51 14.04
CA LYS A 206 -26.53 -10.55 14.86
C LYS A 206 -26.35 -11.91 15.57
N PRO A 207 -25.13 -12.29 15.97
CA PRO A 207 -23.86 -11.57 15.75
C PRO A 207 -23.40 -11.66 14.30
N PHE A 208 -22.68 -10.64 13.84
CA PHE A 208 -21.90 -10.75 12.61
C PHE A 208 -20.62 -11.51 12.89
N HIS A 209 -20.20 -12.31 11.91
CA HIS A 209 -18.96 -13.05 11.94
C HIS A 209 -18.03 -12.55 10.85
N TYR A 210 -16.76 -12.38 11.22
CA TYR A 210 -15.72 -11.93 10.32
C TYR A 210 -14.89 -13.14 9.92
N ARG A 211 -14.65 -13.28 8.62
CA ARG A 211 -13.88 -14.38 8.05
C ARG A 211 -12.74 -13.81 7.24
N GLN A 212 -11.58 -14.42 7.32
CA GLN A 212 -10.42 -13.99 6.55
C GLN A 212 -10.73 -13.98 5.05
N ALA A 213 -10.47 -12.85 4.38
CA ALA A 213 -10.62 -12.74 2.94
C ALA A 213 -9.35 -13.23 2.23
N ILE A 214 -9.17 -14.56 2.19
CA ILE A 214 -8.03 -15.20 1.53
C ILE A 214 -8.17 -15.24 0.01
N THR A 215 -7.04 -15.23 -0.70
CA THR A 215 -6.94 -15.39 -2.15
C THR A 215 -7.12 -16.85 -2.59
N VAL A 216 -7.39 -17.07 -3.88
CA VAL A 216 -7.64 -18.42 -4.47
C VAL A 216 -6.47 -19.43 -4.35
N ASP A 217 -5.29 -18.96 -3.99
CA ASP A 217 -4.08 -19.75 -3.76
C ASP A 217 -3.78 -19.99 -2.28
N ASN A 218 -4.76 -19.72 -1.40
CA ASN A 218 -4.61 -19.72 0.06
C ASN A 218 -3.54 -18.71 0.54
N GLY A 219 -3.39 -17.60 -0.17
CA GLY A 219 -2.57 -16.48 0.28
C GLY A 219 -3.17 -15.75 1.49
N SER A 220 -2.45 -14.72 1.93
CA SER A 220 -2.78 -13.94 3.11
C SER A 220 -4.09 -13.16 2.94
N SER A 221 -4.86 -12.99 4.02
CA SER A 221 -5.95 -12.00 4.09
C SER A 221 -5.46 -10.59 4.43
N VAL A 222 -4.13 -10.42 4.60
CA VAL A 222 -3.46 -9.15 4.84
C VAL A 222 -2.96 -8.59 3.52
N ILE A 223 -3.37 -7.37 3.22
CA ILE A 223 -2.96 -6.62 2.02
C ILE A 223 -1.66 -5.89 2.34
N GLY A 224 -0.58 -6.23 1.64
CA GLY A 224 0.66 -5.45 1.67
C GLY A 224 0.50 -4.15 0.90
N VAL A 225 0.96 -3.05 1.50
CA VAL A 225 0.92 -1.69 0.97
C VAL A 225 2.31 -1.09 1.03
N ASP A 226 2.78 -0.60 -0.11
CA ASP A 226 4.09 0.03 -0.34
C ASP A 226 3.98 1.41 -1.04
N ALA A 227 2.80 1.76 -1.53
CA ALA A 227 2.50 3.04 -2.17
C ALA A 227 1.40 3.80 -1.42
N GLY A 228 1.24 3.54 -0.12
CA GLY A 228 0.31 4.26 0.77
C GLY A 228 -1.17 4.19 0.34
N ASN A 229 -1.58 3.17 -0.40
CA ASN A 229 -2.95 3.03 -0.91
C ASN A 229 -3.42 1.58 -0.96
N VAL A 230 -4.73 1.38 -1.02
CA VAL A 230 -5.37 0.09 -1.28
C VAL A 230 -6.49 0.27 -2.29
N ALA A 231 -6.53 -0.62 -3.28
CA ALA A 231 -7.58 -0.73 -4.26
C ALA A 231 -8.46 -1.96 -4.04
N ILE A 232 -9.76 -1.79 -4.24
CA ILE A 232 -10.74 -2.87 -4.40
C ILE A 232 -11.23 -2.83 -5.84
N CYS A 233 -11.00 -3.89 -6.58
CA CYS A 233 -11.20 -3.94 -8.03
C CYS A 233 -12.04 -5.15 -8.45
N ASP A 234 -12.81 -5.00 -9.53
CA ASP A 234 -13.26 -6.13 -10.33
C ASP A 234 -12.04 -6.87 -10.91
N ALA A 235 -11.90 -8.16 -10.60
CA ALA A 235 -10.70 -8.91 -10.89
C ALA A 235 -10.42 -9.03 -12.38
N LEU A 236 -11.46 -9.29 -13.18
CA LEU A 236 -11.32 -9.41 -14.64
C LEU A 236 -10.85 -8.09 -15.25
N SER A 237 -11.51 -6.99 -14.87
CA SER A 237 -11.15 -5.64 -15.33
C SER A 237 -9.72 -5.26 -14.94
N PHE A 238 -9.26 -5.68 -13.76
CA PHE A 238 -7.91 -5.38 -13.28
C PHE A 238 -6.84 -6.22 -14.02
N MET A 239 -7.02 -7.54 -14.09
CA MET A 239 -6.01 -8.50 -14.59
C MET A 239 -5.83 -8.50 -16.11
N GLN A 240 -6.82 -8.01 -16.88
CA GLN A 240 -6.73 -7.95 -18.34
C GLN A 240 -6.02 -6.70 -18.86
N ARG A 241 -5.48 -5.84 -17.97
CA ARG A 241 -4.75 -4.64 -18.36
C ARG A 241 -3.28 -4.96 -18.58
N SER A 242 -2.68 -4.36 -19.61
CA SER A 242 -1.23 -4.30 -19.72
C SER A 242 -0.64 -3.49 -18.56
N LYS A 243 0.60 -3.79 -18.18
CA LYS A 243 1.33 -3.03 -17.16
C LYS A 243 1.38 -1.54 -17.47
N ARG A 244 1.52 -1.16 -18.76
CA ARG A 244 1.50 0.25 -19.18
C ARG A 244 0.16 0.94 -18.99
N ASN A 245 -0.94 0.27 -19.32
CA ASN A 245 -2.26 0.86 -19.07
C ASN A 245 -2.49 1.04 -17.58
N HIS A 246 -2.10 0.04 -16.79
CA HIS A 246 -2.16 0.14 -15.33
C HIS A 246 -1.32 1.30 -14.79
N GLU A 247 -0.07 1.45 -15.23
CA GLU A 247 0.81 2.55 -14.81
C GLU A 247 0.22 3.92 -15.17
N ARG A 248 -0.34 4.08 -16.38
CA ARG A 248 -1.02 5.33 -16.77
C ARG A 248 -2.21 5.64 -15.83
N GLU A 249 -3.03 4.64 -15.53
CA GLU A 249 -4.16 4.77 -14.59
C GLU A 249 -3.70 5.07 -13.16
N TYR A 250 -2.58 4.47 -12.72
CA TYR A 250 -1.93 4.75 -11.44
C TYR A 250 -1.45 6.20 -11.37
N GLN A 251 -0.75 6.69 -12.39
CA GLN A 251 -0.29 8.08 -12.47
C GLN A 251 -1.45 9.07 -12.51
N ASP A 252 -2.55 8.74 -13.18
CA ASP A 252 -3.75 9.58 -13.17
C ASP A 252 -4.41 9.61 -11.79
N TRP A 253 -4.44 8.49 -11.07
CA TRP A 253 -4.85 8.45 -9.67
C TRP A 253 -3.92 9.31 -8.79
N VAL A 254 -2.59 9.23 -8.94
CA VAL A 254 -1.63 10.07 -8.21
C VAL A 254 -1.91 11.56 -8.43
N LYS A 255 -2.18 11.99 -9.67
CA LYS A 255 -2.55 13.39 -9.97
C LYS A 255 -3.84 13.80 -9.26
N ILE A 256 -4.86 12.95 -9.28
CA ILE A 256 -6.14 13.22 -8.59
C ILE A 256 -5.92 13.38 -7.08
N THR A 257 -5.16 12.46 -6.48
CA THR A 257 -4.91 12.44 -5.03
C THR A 257 -4.04 13.61 -4.58
N THR A 258 -2.99 13.94 -5.33
CA THR A 258 -2.10 15.08 -5.02
C THR A 258 -2.78 16.44 -5.19
N ALA A 259 -3.76 16.55 -6.09
CA ALA A 259 -4.57 17.75 -6.24
C ALA A 259 -5.71 17.86 -5.21
N ARG A 260 -5.93 16.84 -4.37
CA ARG A 260 -7.07 16.78 -3.44
C ARG A 260 -6.89 17.80 -2.30
N THR A 261 -7.96 18.54 -2.01
CA THR A 261 -8.04 19.38 -0.81
C THR A 261 -8.29 18.52 0.43
N GLN A 262 -7.71 18.88 1.58
CA GLN A 262 -7.79 18.14 2.85
C GLN A 262 -9.22 17.81 3.36
N SER A 263 -10.27 18.40 2.80
CA SER A 263 -11.66 18.21 3.24
C SER A 263 -12.39 17.01 2.62
N LEU A 264 -11.84 16.37 1.59
CA LEU A 264 -12.44 15.22 0.93
C LEU A 264 -11.81 13.91 1.40
N PRO A 265 -12.60 12.83 1.62
CA PRO A 265 -12.04 11.52 1.96
C PRO A 265 -11.09 11.08 0.85
N ASP A 266 -9.95 10.49 1.18
CA ASP A 266 -8.96 10.06 0.18
C ASP A 266 -9.40 8.76 -0.52
N ILE A 267 -10.44 8.88 -1.35
CA ILE A 267 -11.09 7.81 -2.08
C ILE A 267 -11.35 8.27 -3.51
N THR A 268 -11.00 7.43 -4.47
CA THR A 268 -11.15 7.67 -5.90
C THR A 268 -11.77 6.44 -6.56
N PHE A 269 -12.85 6.65 -7.31
CA PHE A 269 -13.41 5.61 -8.17
C PHE A 269 -12.76 5.68 -9.55
N LEU A 270 -12.29 4.55 -10.05
CA LEU A 270 -11.60 4.46 -11.33
C LEU A 270 -12.38 3.54 -12.28
N LYS A 271 -12.37 3.95 -13.55
CA LYS A 271 -12.80 3.11 -14.66
C LYS A 271 -11.56 2.40 -15.19
N LEU A 272 -11.45 1.11 -14.93
CA LEU A 272 -10.29 0.33 -15.38
C LEU A 272 -10.48 -0.15 -16.82
N GLY A 273 -9.46 0.02 -17.66
CA GLY A 273 -9.48 -0.41 -19.05
C GLY A 273 -10.56 0.28 -19.87
N ALA A 274 -11.28 -0.51 -20.69
CA ALA A 274 -12.37 0.00 -21.53
C ALA A 274 -13.74 0.05 -20.82
N SER A 275 -13.79 -0.13 -19.50
CA SER A 275 -15.04 -0.11 -18.75
C SER A 275 -15.63 1.30 -18.72
N GLU A 276 -16.93 1.43 -18.99
CA GLU A 276 -17.66 2.68 -18.77
C GLU A 276 -18.10 2.89 -17.32
N SER A 277 -18.00 1.84 -16.50
CA SER A 277 -18.37 1.84 -15.08
C SER A 277 -17.14 1.89 -14.17
N ASN A 278 -17.33 2.37 -12.94
CA ASN A 278 -16.29 2.39 -11.91
C ASN A 278 -15.99 0.97 -11.42
N THR A 279 -15.01 0.30 -12.02
CA THR A 279 -14.61 -1.08 -11.70
C THR A 279 -13.52 -1.17 -10.65
N ALA A 280 -13.05 -0.03 -10.15
CA ALA A 280 -12.18 0.03 -8.99
C ALA A 280 -12.52 1.21 -8.08
N VAL A 281 -12.21 1.02 -6.79
CA VAL A 281 -12.13 2.09 -5.80
C VAL A 281 -10.77 2.02 -5.15
N VAL A 282 -10.04 3.14 -5.15
CA VAL A 282 -8.71 3.27 -4.54
C VAL A 282 -8.84 4.23 -3.37
N SER A 283 -8.34 3.81 -2.21
CA SER A 283 -8.27 4.60 -0.99
C SER A 283 -6.83 4.80 -0.59
N GLY A 284 -6.46 5.97 -0.06
CA GLY A 284 -5.25 6.07 0.75
C GLY A 284 -5.35 5.10 1.93
N SER A 285 -4.25 4.46 2.31
CA SER A 285 -4.22 3.54 3.46
C SER A 285 -4.38 4.25 4.80
N GLY A 286 -4.37 5.59 4.80
CA GLY A 286 -4.54 6.46 5.95
C GLY A 286 -3.38 6.44 6.95
N TYR A 287 -2.66 5.33 7.07
CA TYR A 287 -1.70 5.08 8.15
C TYR A 287 -0.32 4.66 7.65
N GLY A 288 -0.09 4.72 6.34
CA GLY A 288 1.22 4.51 5.70
C GLY A 288 1.34 3.16 5.00
N ASP A 289 2.57 2.70 4.83
CA ASP A 289 2.87 1.38 4.29
C ASP A 289 2.76 0.31 5.39
N GLY A 290 2.46 -0.92 5.00
CA GLY A 290 2.30 -2.04 5.93
C GLY A 290 1.28 -3.08 5.49
N GLY A 291 0.88 -3.92 6.45
CA GLY A 291 -0.09 -5.01 6.23
C GLY A 291 -1.47 -4.68 6.79
N TYR A 292 -2.49 -4.61 5.93
CA TYR A 292 -3.86 -4.30 6.33
C TYR A 292 -4.79 -5.50 6.18
N PRO A 293 -5.40 -5.99 7.27
CA PRO A 293 -6.25 -7.16 7.19
C PRO A 293 -7.58 -6.86 6.52
N SER A 294 -8.10 -7.87 5.83
CA SER A 294 -9.36 -7.81 5.10
C SER A 294 -10.26 -9.00 5.42
N TYR A 295 -11.57 -8.75 5.42
CA TYR A 295 -12.57 -9.65 5.99
C TYR A 295 -13.81 -9.73 5.11
N TRP A 296 -14.35 -10.93 4.99
CA TRP A 296 -15.75 -11.15 4.64
C TRP A 296 -16.59 -11.06 5.89
N VAL A 297 -17.70 -10.32 5.81
CA VAL A 297 -18.69 -10.22 6.88
C VAL A 297 -19.88 -11.07 6.51
N VAL A 298 -20.21 -12.03 7.38
CA VAL A 298 -21.42 -12.84 7.27
C VAL A 298 -22.30 -12.65 8.50
N ASP A 299 -23.61 -12.80 8.32
CA ASP A 299 -24.56 -12.71 9.44
C ASP A 299 -24.69 -14.05 10.20
N ALA A 300 -25.57 -14.09 11.20
CA ALA A 300 -25.80 -15.29 12.02
C ALA A 300 -26.28 -16.52 11.23
N ASP A 301 -26.83 -16.32 10.02
CA ASP A 301 -27.27 -17.39 9.12
C ASP A 301 -26.20 -17.74 8.07
N ASN A 302 -25.01 -17.15 8.15
CA ASN A 302 -23.92 -17.21 7.17
C ASN A 302 -24.24 -16.56 5.81
N GLU A 303 -25.18 -15.62 5.76
CA GLU A 303 -25.41 -14.83 4.55
C GLU A 303 -24.37 -13.72 4.40
N LEU A 304 -23.85 -13.52 3.19
CA LEU A 304 -22.82 -12.52 2.91
C LEU A 304 -23.39 -11.10 3.01
N VAL A 305 -22.78 -10.28 3.88
CA VAL A 305 -23.19 -8.90 4.14
C VAL A 305 -22.23 -7.92 3.47
N ALA A 306 -20.92 -8.09 3.66
CA ALA A 306 -19.93 -7.12 3.21
C ALA A 306 -18.51 -7.68 3.04
N PHE A 307 -17.66 -6.90 2.40
CA PHE A 307 -16.20 -7.03 2.40
C PHE A 307 -15.60 -5.79 3.04
N ILE A 308 -14.69 -5.95 4.00
CA ILE A 308 -14.08 -4.86 4.77
C ILE A 308 -12.56 -4.94 4.66
N ILE A 309 -11.91 -3.79 4.54
CA ILE A 309 -10.48 -3.61 4.80
C ILE A 309 -10.35 -2.69 6.01
N ASP A 310 -9.67 -3.16 7.04
CA ASP A 310 -9.40 -2.41 8.26
C ASP A 310 -7.98 -1.86 8.22
N PHE A 311 -7.81 -0.54 8.39
CA PHE A 311 -6.49 0.08 8.49
C PHE A 311 -5.91 0.00 9.92
N GLN A 312 -6.12 -1.16 10.55
CA GLN A 312 -5.73 -1.52 11.92
C GLN A 312 -6.36 -0.64 13.02
N ILE A 313 -7.63 -0.29 12.85
CA ILE A 313 -8.41 0.51 13.79
C ILE A 313 -9.45 -0.34 14.54
N ALA A 314 -9.93 -1.46 13.98
CA ALA A 314 -10.97 -2.26 14.63
C ALA A 314 -10.54 -2.83 16.00
N ALA A 315 -9.24 -3.07 16.17
CA ALA A 315 -8.68 -3.62 17.39
C ALA A 315 -7.38 -2.91 17.80
N GLU A 316 -7.20 -2.74 19.11
CA GLU A 316 -5.94 -2.30 19.69
C GLU A 316 -5.00 -3.49 19.85
N GLN A 317 -3.81 -3.40 19.27
CA GLN A 317 -2.76 -4.39 19.47
C GLN A 317 -2.23 -4.29 20.91
N LEU A 318 -2.12 -5.43 21.58
CA LEU A 318 -1.64 -5.54 22.95
C LEU A 318 -0.20 -6.02 22.95
N TYR A 319 0.62 -5.36 23.76
CA TYR A 319 2.04 -5.65 23.87
C TYR A 319 2.43 -5.94 25.31
N ARG A 320 3.26 -6.96 25.48
CA ARG A 320 4.09 -7.14 26.67
C ARG A 320 5.39 -6.35 26.45
N SER A 321 5.66 -5.38 27.32
CA SER A 321 6.94 -4.67 27.34
C SER A 321 7.93 -5.41 28.25
N VAL A 322 9.09 -5.77 27.70
CA VAL A 322 10.23 -6.31 28.43
C VAL A 322 11.33 -5.26 28.49
N LYS A 323 11.74 -4.91 29.70
CA LYS A 323 12.69 -3.84 29.99
C LYS A 323 14.03 -4.43 30.38
N VAL A 324 15.04 -4.25 29.54
CA VAL A 324 16.40 -4.78 29.72
C VAL A 324 17.36 -3.64 30.06
N PRO A 325 18.02 -3.64 31.23
CA PRO A 325 19.01 -2.61 31.56
C PRO A 325 20.10 -2.51 30.48
N TRP A 326 20.41 -1.29 30.04
CA TRP A 326 21.48 -1.06 29.06
C TRP A 326 22.71 -0.51 29.77
N VAL A 327 23.86 -1.17 29.57
CA VAL A 327 25.14 -0.74 30.14
C VAL A 327 26.13 -0.57 29.01
N SER A 328 26.79 0.59 28.96
CA SER A 328 27.78 0.89 27.92
C SER A 328 28.86 -0.18 27.87
N GLY A 329 29.20 -0.64 26.67
CA GLY A 329 30.18 -1.70 26.45
C GLY A 329 29.75 -3.10 26.89
N CYS A 330 28.45 -3.34 27.12
CA CYS A 330 27.93 -4.71 27.33
C CYS A 330 28.21 -5.62 26.12
N ASN A 331 28.39 -6.91 26.39
CA ASN A 331 28.74 -7.91 25.38
C ASN A 331 28.26 -9.30 25.83
N GLY A 332 27.84 -10.12 24.86
CA GLY A 332 27.23 -11.42 25.11
C GLY A 332 25.75 -11.31 25.47
N VAL A 333 25.20 -12.35 26.08
CA VAL A 333 23.79 -12.39 26.48
C VAL A 333 23.56 -11.43 27.64
N ILE A 334 22.76 -10.40 27.42
CA ILE A 334 22.43 -9.37 28.42
C ILE A 334 21.04 -9.56 29.03
N HIS A 335 20.19 -10.38 28.41
CA HIS A 335 18.88 -10.79 28.94
C HIS A 335 18.52 -12.19 28.48
N GLN A 336 17.91 -12.96 29.37
CA GLN A 336 17.38 -14.27 29.07
C GLN A 336 16.15 -14.53 29.94
N GLU A 337 15.03 -14.83 29.31
CA GLU A 337 13.81 -15.35 29.95
C GLU A 337 13.17 -16.41 29.04
N ASP A 338 12.07 -17.02 29.48
CA ASP A 338 11.36 -18.03 28.70
C ASP A 338 10.89 -17.43 27.37
N GLY A 339 11.39 -17.98 26.26
CA GLY A 339 11.03 -17.57 24.91
C GLY A 339 11.65 -16.25 24.42
N LEU A 340 12.53 -15.61 25.20
CA LEU A 340 13.21 -14.36 24.80
C LEU A 340 14.68 -14.34 25.23
N SER A 341 15.57 -14.02 24.31
CA SER A 341 16.99 -13.74 24.60
C SER A 341 17.47 -12.47 23.90
N VAL A 342 18.39 -11.77 24.54
CA VAL A 342 19.07 -10.61 23.97
C VAL A 342 20.57 -10.82 24.06
N GLU A 343 21.24 -10.80 22.93
CA GLU A 343 22.69 -10.91 22.82
C GLU A 343 23.28 -9.70 22.11
N VAL A 344 24.31 -9.11 22.72
CA VAL A 344 25.11 -8.05 22.11
C VAL A 344 26.36 -8.67 21.51
N ILE A 345 26.48 -8.64 20.18
CA ILE A 345 27.60 -9.21 19.44
C ILE A 345 28.65 -8.13 19.23
N ARG A 346 29.85 -8.39 19.74
CA ARG A 346 30.97 -7.44 19.73
C ARG A 346 31.23 -6.88 18.34
N GLY A 347 30.96 -5.58 18.17
CA GLY A 347 31.43 -4.80 17.01
C GLY A 347 30.37 -4.18 16.10
N SER A 348 29.05 -4.41 16.26
CA SER A 348 27.97 -3.57 15.63
C SER A 348 26.54 -4.14 15.67
N SER A 349 26.26 -5.29 16.28
CA SER A 349 24.91 -5.87 16.21
C SER A 349 24.34 -6.31 17.55
N ILE A 350 23.02 -6.19 17.65
CA ILE A 350 22.21 -6.64 18.77
C ILE A 350 21.24 -7.66 18.20
N LYS A 351 21.30 -8.88 18.73
CA LYS A 351 20.44 -9.98 18.35
C LYS A 351 19.36 -10.14 19.42
N VAL A 352 18.11 -10.05 19.01
CA VAL A 352 16.94 -10.30 19.86
C VAL A 352 16.24 -11.53 19.30
N THR A 353 16.21 -12.60 20.09
CA THR A 353 15.57 -13.87 19.71
C THR A 353 14.31 -14.03 20.52
N GLY A 354 13.18 -14.30 19.88
CA GLY A 354 11.90 -14.51 20.54
C GLY A 354 10.74 -14.47 19.55
N GLU A 355 9.62 -15.07 19.95
CA GLU A 355 8.41 -15.10 19.14
C GLU A 355 7.70 -13.74 19.21
N GLN A 356 7.11 -13.31 18.09
CA GLN A 356 6.23 -12.13 18.03
C GLN A 356 6.87 -10.82 18.53
N ILE A 357 8.19 -10.68 18.41
CA ILE A 357 8.87 -9.40 18.68
C ILE A 357 8.39 -8.37 17.65
N SER A 358 7.68 -7.36 18.13
CA SER A 358 7.12 -6.31 17.30
C SER A 358 8.06 -5.11 17.18
N GLU A 359 8.72 -4.74 18.27
CA GLU A 359 9.56 -3.55 18.28
C GLU A 359 10.67 -3.64 19.32
N VAL A 360 11.80 -2.98 19.04
CA VAL A 360 12.91 -2.80 19.97
C VAL A 360 13.33 -1.35 19.97
N ARG A 361 13.36 -0.74 21.17
CA ARG A 361 13.71 0.66 21.39
C ARG A 361 14.76 0.80 22.48
N TRP A 362 15.59 1.82 22.40
CA TRP A 362 16.53 2.20 23.46
C TRP A 362 16.08 3.52 24.06
N LEU A 363 15.97 3.54 25.38
CA LEU A 363 15.41 4.63 26.16
C LEU A 363 16.50 5.27 27.04
N ASP A 364 16.46 6.59 27.19
CA ASP A 364 17.27 7.30 28.19
C ASP A 364 16.72 7.08 29.60
N SER A 365 17.35 7.70 30.61
CA SER A 365 16.93 7.58 32.02
C SER A 365 15.58 8.24 32.33
N ALA A 366 15.09 9.13 31.46
CA ALA A 366 13.77 9.74 31.55
C ALA A 366 12.70 8.93 30.79
N GLY A 367 13.09 7.87 30.07
CA GLY A 367 12.21 7.03 29.27
C GLY A 367 11.98 7.56 27.85
N ALA A 368 12.73 8.56 27.39
CA ALA A 368 12.62 9.07 26.02
C ALA A 368 13.37 8.14 25.05
N VAL A 369 12.80 7.93 23.86
CA VAL A 369 13.40 7.09 22.82
C VAL A 369 14.66 7.77 22.25
N VAL A 370 15.81 7.13 22.44
CA VAL A 370 17.12 7.55 21.92
C VAL A 370 17.39 6.95 20.54
N PHE A 371 16.94 5.71 20.36
CA PHE A 371 17.11 4.94 19.12
C PHE A 371 16.02 3.90 19.02
N SER A 372 15.62 3.57 17.80
CA SER A 372 14.61 2.55 17.53
C SER A 372 15.15 1.58 16.46
N GLY A 373 14.78 0.31 16.55
CA GLY A 373 15.31 -0.75 15.67
C GLY A 373 15.01 -0.54 14.19
N ASP A 374 13.93 0.16 13.85
CA ASP A 374 13.58 0.62 12.50
C ASP A 374 14.61 1.60 11.90
N GLN A 375 15.39 2.28 12.74
CA GLN A 375 16.51 3.14 12.33
C GLN A 375 17.81 2.38 12.13
N SER A 376 17.81 1.04 12.30
CA SER A 376 19.01 0.23 12.10
C SER A 376 19.44 0.21 10.63
N SER A 377 20.76 0.24 10.42
CA SER A 377 21.32 0.24 9.07
C SER A 377 21.07 -1.07 8.31
N HIS A 378 20.85 -2.15 9.04
CA HIS A 378 20.53 -3.48 8.54
C HIS A 378 19.68 -4.17 9.60
N SER A 379 18.52 -4.70 9.20
CA SER A 379 17.73 -5.63 9.99
C SER A 379 17.62 -6.95 9.24
N ILE A 380 17.87 -8.06 9.94
CA ILE A 380 17.58 -9.40 9.45
C ILE A 380 16.51 -9.97 10.36
N SER A 381 15.32 -10.21 9.80
CA SER A 381 14.21 -10.81 10.49
C SER A 381 13.98 -12.22 9.94
N SER A 382 13.77 -13.17 10.85
CA SER A 382 13.22 -14.50 10.59
C SER A 382 12.17 -14.80 11.65
N ASP A 383 11.38 -15.86 11.48
CA ASP A 383 10.19 -16.16 12.28
C ASP A 383 10.36 -15.94 13.80
N ASN A 384 11.54 -16.27 14.36
CA ASN A 384 11.82 -16.17 15.80
C ASN A 384 13.08 -15.35 16.13
N GLU A 385 13.67 -14.66 15.17
CA GLU A 385 14.95 -13.96 15.38
C GLU A 385 15.00 -12.65 14.60
N ASN A 386 15.25 -11.57 15.34
CA ASN A 386 15.49 -10.25 14.80
C ASN A 386 16.92 -9.81 15.17
N THR A 387 17.76 -9.63 14.15
CA THR A 387 19.10 -9.05 14.31
C THR A 387 19.09 -7.62 13.83
N PHE A 388 19.47 -6.69 14.70
CA PHE A 388 19.56 -5.27 14.40
C PHE A 388 21.03 -4.85 14.33
N GLY A 389 21.41 -4.24 13.20
CA GLY A 389 22.70 -3.58 13.03
C GLY A 389 22.68 -2.21 13.71
N VAL A 390 23.03 -2.20 15.00
CA VAL A 390 23.08 -0.99 15.83
C VAL A 390 24.51 -0.67 16.23
N ASP A 391 24.97 0.51 15.85
CA ASP A 391 26.22 1.05 16.35
C ASP A 391 26.09 1.35 17.86
N SER A 392 26.55 0.40 18.69
CA SER A 392 26.46 0.50 20.15
C SER A 392 27.13 1.76 20.70
N THR A 393 28.10 2.34 19.98
CA THR A 393 28.72 3.62 20.38
C THR A 393 27.76 4.80 20.33
N LYS A 394 26.69 4.73 19.52
CA LYS A 394 25.63 5.76 19.48
C LYS A 394 24.69 5.66 20.68
N LEU A 395 24.59 4.47 21.29
CA LEU A 395 23.77 4.19 22.47
C LEU A 395 24.54 4.44 23.77
N ASP A 396 25.84 4.18 23.77
CA ASP A 396 26.70 4.30 24.95
C ASP A 396 26.62 5.71 25.56
N GLY A 397 26.29 5.75 26.85
CA GLY A 397 26.13 7.00 27.61
C GLY A 397 24.86 7.79 27.31
N LYS A 398 24.00 7.32 26.40
CA LYS A 398 22.69 7.95 26.10
C LYS A 398 21.52 7.06 26.51
N ALA A 399 21.60 5.76 26.19
CA ALA A 399 20.60 4.79 26.60
C ALA A 399 20.90 4.27 28.01
N SER A 400 19.85 4.16 28.82
CA SER A 400 19.89 3.50 30.14
C SER A 400 19.18 2.15 30.13
N GLN A 401 18.34 1.93 29.13
CA GLN A 401 17.50 0.74 29.03
C GLN A 401 17.18 0.43 27.58
N MET A 402 16.99 -0.84 27.28
CA MET A 402 16.33 -1.32 26.08
C MET A 402 14.92 -1.77 26.45
N GLU A 403 13.95 -1.49 25.59
CA GLU A 403 12.56 -1.93 25.69
C GLU A 403 12.23 -2.78 24.47
N ILE A 404 11.72 -3.98 24.72
CA ILE A 404 11.27 -4.93 23.69
C ILE A 404 9.76 -5.04 23.82
N LEU A 405 9.03 -4.74 22.75
CA LEU A 405 7.59 -4.93 22.67
C LEU A 405 7.32 -6.27 22.00
N ILE A 406 6.71 -7.19 22.76
CA ILE A 406 6.28 -8.50 22.28
C ILE A 406 4.78 -8.42 22.09
N TYR A 407 4.32 -8.70 20.88
CA TYR A 407 2.89 -8.76 20.60
C TYR A 407 2.24 -9.89 21.39
N THR A 408 1.06 -9.65 21.96
CA THR A 408 0.36 -10.60 22.85
C THR A 408 -1.07 -10.86 22.41
N GLY A 409 -1.42 -10.44 21.20
CA GLY A 409 -2.80 -10.44 20.68
C GLY A 409 -3.37 -9.02 20.63
N PHE A 410 -4.69 -8.93 20.59
CA PHE A 410 -5.38 -7.65 20.46
C PHE A 410 -6.62 -7.57 21.34
N ARG A 411 -7.14 -6.36 21.48
CA ARG A 411 -8.40 -6.05 22.12
C ARG A 411 -9.28 -5.27 21.17
N ASN A 412 -10.43 -5.85 20.82
CA ASN A 412 -11.44 -5.16 20.03
C ASN A 412 -11.84 -3.83 20.65
N ASN A 413 -11.92 -2.79 19.82
CA ASN A 413 -12.60 -1.55 20.19
C ASN A 413 -14.10 -1.87 20.36
N ARG A 414 -14.62 -1.71 21.59
CA ARG A 414 -15.99 -2.09 21.98
C ARG A 414 -16.94 -0.91 21.98
#